data_AF-A0A7V6IKZ6-F1
#
_entry.id   AF-A0A7V6IKZ6-F1
#
_cell.length_a   1.000
_cell.length_b   1.000
_cell.length_c   1.000
_cell.angle_alpha   90.00
_cell.angle_beta   90.00
_cell.angle_gamma   90.00
#
_symmetry.space_group_name_H-M   'P 1'
#
loop_
_entity.id
_entity.type
_entity.pdbx_description
1 polymer ?
#
loop_
_entity_poly.entity_id
_entity_poly.type
_entity_poly.pdbx_seq_one_letter_code
_entity_poly.pdbx_strand_id
1 'polypeptide(L)'
;MKRITLLLFSLILLLFSHALFAQKDKGIAIVGFYNLENLFDTENDPLTNDEQFLPEGSYRWTPERYQKKLHNMSRVLADIGIEYGGLVAVGVSEIENERVLRDLISTDNLRDRNWGIVHYDSPDRRGVDVGLLYDKSRIKVFYSHAFRLYTPDTNFRTRDQLLVQAVLDDIDTISFIVNH
;
A
#
# COMPACT_ATOMS: atom_id res chain seq x y z
N MET A 1 -9.21 27.95 59.60
CA MET A 1 -8.63 28.42 58.32
C MET A 1 -7.72 27.37 57.68
N LYS A 2 -6.61 26.95 58.30
CA LYS A 2 -5.65 25.97 57.72
C LYS A 2 -6.27 24.65 57.21
N ARG A 3 -7.27 24.09 57.91
CA ARG A 3 -7.98 22.85 57.48
C ARG A 3 -8.81 23.04 56.21
N ILE A 4 -9.45 24.20 56.06
CA ILE A 4 -10.27 24.53 54.88
C ILE A 4 -9.35 24.75 53.68
N THR A 5 -8.20 25.42 53.88
CA THR A 5 -7.17 25.59 52.85
C THR A 5 -6.60 24.25 52.38
N LEU A 6 -6.35 23.30 53.30
CA LEU A 6 -5.90 21.96 52.94
C LEU A 6 -6.94 21.21 52.09
N LEU A 7 -8.21 21.26 52.49
CA LEU A 7 -9.31 20.59 51.78
C LEU A 7 -9.51 21.16 50.37
N LEU A 8 -9.42 22.48 50.20
CA LEU A 8 -9.47 23.13 48.89
C LEU A 8 -8.30 22.72 48.00
N PHE A 9 -7.09 22.63 48.57
CA PHE A 9 -5.91 22.17 47.84
C PHE A 9 -6.03 20.70 47.40
N SER A 10 -6.54 19.83 48.27
CA SER A 10 -6.83 18.42 47.95
C SER A 10 -7.88 18.28 46.85
N LEU A 11 -8.93 19.12 46.88
CA LEU A 11 -9.99 19.12 45.86
C LEU A 11 -9.46 19.57 44.49
N ILE A 12 -8.58 20.58 44.46
CA ILE A 12 -7.92 21.03 43.23
C ILE A 12 -7.04 19.91 42.65
N LEU A 13 -6.26 19.22 43.47
CA LEU A 13 -5.45 18.08 43.02
C LEU A 13 -6.29 16.94 42.43
N LEU A 14 -7.46 16.65 43.02
CA LEU A 14 -8.40 15.65 42.49
C LEU A 14 -8.97 16.06 41.13
N LEU A 15 -9.30 17.35 40.94
CA LEU A 15 -9.80 17.86 39.66
C LEU A 15 -8.74 17.82 38.54
N PHE A 16 -7.44 17.94 38.87
CA PHE A 16 -6.35 17.81 37.89
C PHE A 16 -5.99 16.36 37.57
N SER A 17 -6.36 15.38 38.41
CA SER A 17 -6.04 13.97 38.18
C SER A 17 -6.80 13.34 37.00
N HIS A 18 -7.90 13.96 36.56
CA HIS A 18 -8.69 13.51 35.41
C HIS A 18 -8.17 14.01 34.04
N ALA A 19 -7.11 14.82 34.01
CA ALA A 19 -6.48 15.30 32.77
C ALA A 19 -5.29 14.43 32.32
N LEU A 20 -5.17 13.20 32.85
CA LEU A 20 -4.19 12.24 32.35
C LEU A 20 -4.73 11.62 31.06
N PHE A 21 -4.34 12.19 29.93
CA PHE A 21 -4.46 11.50 28.65
C PHE A 21 -3.55 10.27 28.70
N ALA A 22 -4.13 9.08 28.82
CA ALA A 22 -3.41 7.84 28.57
C ALA A 22 -2.79 7.91 27.17
N GLN A 23 -1.59 7.34 26.98
CA GLN A 23 -1.06 7.17 25.64
C GLN A 23 -2.10 6.42 24.82
N LYS A 24 -2.58 7.05 23.75
CA LYS A 24 -3.44 6.40 22.75
C LYS A 24 -2.73 5.12 22.37
N ASP A 25 -3.40 3.97 22.53
CA ASP A 25 -2.83 2.69 22.17
C ASP A 25 -2.40 2.77 20.70
N LYS A 26 -1.08 2.70 20.47
CA LYS A 26 -0.48 2.82 19.14
C LYS A 26 -0.65 1.47 18.50
N GLY A 27 -1.87 1.19 18.04
CA GLY A 27 -2.24 -0.09 17.46
C GLY A 27 -1.22 -0.58 16.42
N ILE A 28 -1.16 -1.90 16.24
CA ILE A 28 -0.17 -2.51 15.35
C ILE A 28 -0.44 -2.09 13.90
N ALA A 29 0.60 -1.73 13.18
CA ALA A 29 0.55 -1.40 11.75
C ALA A 29 1.37 -2.42 10.97
N ILE A 30 0.69 -3.30 10.22
CA ILE A 30 1.33 -4.34 9.43
C ILE A 30 1.65 -3.79 8.05
N VAL A 31 2.94 -3.78 7.68
CA VAL A 31 3.41 -3.38 6.36
C VAL A 31 4.05 -4.57 5.65
N GLY A 32 3.82 -4.69 4.35
CA GLY A 32 4.33 -5.80 3.55
C GLY A 32 4.96 -5.37 2.25
N PHE A 33 5.63 -6.32 1.60
CA PHE A 33 6.06 -6.20 0.22
C PHE A 33 5.71 -7.51 -0.52
N TYR A 34 5.16 -7.41 -1.73
CA TYR A 34 4.77 -8.57 -2.53
C TYR A 34 5.07 -8.36 -4.01
N ASN A 35 6.04 -9.12 -4.53
CA ASN A 35 6.23 -9.25 -5.97
C ASN A 35 5.08 -10.09 -6.56
N LEU A 36 4.33 -9.51 -7.51
CA LEU A 36 3.14 -10.13 -8.10
C LEU A 36 3.44 -10.98 -9.35
N GLU A 37 4.73 -11.21 -9.64
CA GLU A 37 5.24 -12.15 -10.65
C GLU A 37 4.64 -11.91 -12.03
N ASN A 38 4.80 -10.71 -12.59
CA ASN A 38 4.22 -10.25 -13.85
C ASN A 38 2.68 -10.29 -13.83
N LEU A 39 2.06 -9.35 -13.11
CA LEU A 39 0.63 -9.14 -13.15
C LEU A 39 0.26 -8.22 -14.32
N PHE A 40 -0.07 -8.84 -15.44
CA PHE A 40 -0.60 -8.20 -16.64
C PHE A 40 -2.11 -8.43 -16.75
N ASP A 41 -2.81 -7.48 -17.33
CA ASP A 41 -4.16 -7.68 -17.84
C ASP A 41 -4.12 -8.52 -19.14
N THR A 42 -5.22 -8.58 -19.89
CA THR A 42 -5.35 -9.46 -21.07
C THR A 42 -5.55 -8.66 -22.35
N GLU A 43 -5.30 -7.36 -22.32
CA GLU A 43 -5.41 -6.43 -23.43
C GLU A 43 -4.02 -5.98 -23.85
N ASN A 44 -3.80 -5.83 -25.16
CA ASN A 44 -2.49 -5.48 -25.69
C ASN A 44 -2.21 -3.99 -25.55
N ASP A 45 -1.12 -3.62 -24.88
CA ASP A 45 -0.55 -2.28 -24.94
C ASP A 45 0.49 -2.18 -26.07
N PRO A 46 0.20 -1.44 -27.17
CA PRO A 46 1.13 -1.32 -28.29
C PRO A 46 2.44 -0.56 -27.97
N LEU A 47 2.57 0.02 -26.77
CA LEU A 47 3.76 0.75 -26.32
C LEU A 47 4.74 -0.09 -25.52
N THR A 48 4.36 -1.31 -25.12
CA THR A 48 5.17 -2.20 -24.29
C THR A 48 5.30 -3.59 -24.91
N ASN A 49 6.21 -4.42 -24.38
CA ASN A 49 6.43 -5.79 -24.86
C ASN A 49 5.61 -6.80 -24.02
N ASP A 50 4.29 -6.71 -24.09
CA ASP A 50 3.34 -7.49 -23.28
C ASP A 50 2.75 -8.71 -24.02
N GLU A 51 3.10 -8.95 -25.29
CA GLU A 51 2.33 -9.84 -26.18
C GLU A 51 2.33 -11.31 -25.72
N GLN A 52 3.33 -11.70 -24.93
CA GLN A 52 3.37 -13.03 -24.30
C GLN A 52 2.25 -13.24 -23.27
N PHE A 53 1.73 -12.17 -22.68
CA PHE A 53 0.64 -12.12 -21.70
C PHE A 53 -0.72 -11.83 -22.35
N LEU A 54 -0.89 -12.17 -23.63
CA LEU A 54 -2.20 -12.17 -24.28
C LEU A 54 -2.79 -13.58 -24.33
N PRO A 55 -4.11 -13.71 -24.57
CA PRO A 55 -4.76 -15.02 -24.75
C PRO A 55 -4.10 -15.86 -25.87
N GLU A 56 -3.68 -15.21 -26.95
CA GLU A 56 -2.97 -15.82 -28.08
C GLU A 56 -1.44 -15.80 -27.93
N GLY A 57 -0.94 -15.20 -26.84
CA GLY A 57 0.47 -15.11 -26.51
C GLY A 57 1.08 -16.45 -26.13
N SER A 58 2.41 -16.49 -26.02
CA SER A 58 3.16 -17.71 -25.67
C SER A 58 2.76 -18.28 -24.30
N TYR A 59 2.35 -17.43 -23.36
CA TYR A 59 1.86 -17.88 -22.06
C TYR A 59 0.39 -18.23 -22.04
N ARG A 60 -0.38 -18.00 -23.12
CA ARG A 60 -1.84 -18.21 -23.18
C ARG A 60 -2.54 -17.59 -21.97
N TRP A 61 -2.33 -16.29 -21.79
CA TRP A 61 -2.84 -15.55 -20.64
C TRP A 61 -4.30 -15.17 -20.88
N THR A 62 -5.22 -16.06 -20.52
CA THR A 62 -6.65 -15.87 -20.73
C THR A 62 -7.28 -15.10 -19.56
N PRO A 63 -8.46 -14.49 -19.75
CA PRO A 63 -9.20 -13.84 -18.66
C PRO A 63 -9.42 -14.74 -17.45
N GLU A 64 -9.65 -16.04 -17.64
CA GLU A 64 -9.82 -16.99 -16.53
C GLU A 64 -8.54 -17.17 -15.72
N ARG A 65 -7.37 -17.16 -16.37
CA ARG A 65 -6.07 -17.26 -15.67
C ARG A 65 -5.74 -15.97 -14.93
N TYR A 66 -6.03 -14.83 -15.54
CA TYR A 66 -5.91 -13.53 -14.93
C TYR A 66 -6.77 -13.45 -13.65
N GLN A 67 -8.07 -13.75 -13.75
CA GLN A 67 -8.99 -13.76 -12.61
C GLN A 67 -8.59 -14.75 -11.53
N LYS A 68 -8.12 -15.96 -11.91
CA LYS A 68 -7.60 -16.94 -10.95
C LYS A 68 -6.36 -16.43 -10.22
N LYS A 69 -5.44 -15.74 -10.91
CA LYS A 69 -4.25 -15.13 -10.30
C LYS A 69 -4.65 -14.03 -9.32
N LEU A 70 -5.54 -13.11 -9.72
CA LEU A 70 -6.09 -12.07 -8.83
C LEU A 70 -6.70 -12.68 -7.57
N HIS A 71 -7.57 -13.68 -7.72
CA HIS A 71 -8.21 -14.35 -6.58
C HIS A 71 -7.18 -14.96 -5.62
N ASN A 72 -6.17 -15.66 -6.14
CA ASN A 72 -5.14 -16.28 -5.30
C ASN A 72 -4.30 -15.23 -4.55
N MET A 73 -3.87 -14.16 -5.22
CA MET A 73 -3.10 -13.08 -4.59
C MET A 73 -3.93 -12.33 -3.56
N SER A 74 -5.21 -12.07 -3.86
CA SER A 74 -6.12 -11.39 -2.93
C SER A 74 -6.30 -12.14 -1.62
N ARG A 75 -6.36 -13.49 -1.66
CA ARG A 75 -6.42 -14.32 -0.46
C ARG A 75 -5.17 -14.16 0.40
N VAL A 76 -3.98 -14.22 -0.21
CA VAL A 76 -2.71 -14.02 0.51
C VAL A 76 -2.67 -12.64 1.17
N LEU A 77 -3.06 -11.58 0.44
CA LEU A 77 -3.10 -10.22 0.98
C LEU A 77 -4.12 -10.05 2.11
N ALA A 78 -5.27 -10.73 2.04
CA ALA A 78 -6.29 -10.68 3.08
C ALA A 78 -5.86 -11.41 4.37
N ASP A 79 -5.09 -12.49 4.25
CA ASP A 79 -4.68 -13.31 5.41
C ASP A 79 -3.53 -12.68 6.22
N ILE A 80 -2.69 -11.83 5.62
CA ILE A 80 -1.51 -11.27 6.29
C ILE A 80 -1.92 -10.36 7.46
N GLY A 81 -1.53 -10.78 8.67
CA GLY A 81 -1.67 -10.01 9.90
C GLY A 81 -3.12 -9.70 10.26
N ILE A 82 -4.07 -10.53 9.82
CA ILE A 82 -5.51 -10.32 10.02
C ILE A 82 -5.89 -10.25 11.50
N GLU A 83 -5.20 -10.98 12.37
CA GLU A 83 -5.33 -10.94 13.82
C GLU A 83 -4.97 -9.58 14.43
N TYR A 84 -4.26 -8.73 13.68
CA TYR A 84 -3.89 -7.36 14.01
C TYR A 84 -4.63 -6.30 13.18
N GLY A 85 -5.67 -6.70 12.44
CA GLY A 85 -6.45 -5.81 11.55
C GLY A 85 -5.96 -5.77 10.10
N GLY A 86 -5.00 -6.62 9.73
CA GLY A 86 -4.50 -6.78 8.37
C GLY A 86 -3.46 -5.73 7.95
N LEU A 87 -2.98 -5.87 6.71
CA LEU A 87 -2.04 -4.93 6.09
C LEU A 87 -2.59 -3.49 6.10
N VAL A 88 -1.81 -2.53 6.59
CA VAL A 88 -2.08 -1.09 6.42
C VAL A 88 -1.49 -0.55 5.12
N ALA A 89 -0.41 -1.17 4.65
CA ALA A 89 0.23 -0.87 3.38
C ALA A 89 0.97 -2.10 2.85
N VAL A 90 0.98 -2.28 1.53
CA VAL A 90 1.80 -3.27 0.85
C VAL A 90 2.42 -2.66 -0.39
N GLY A 91 3.76 -2.64 -0.43
CA GLY A 91 4.49 -2.34 -1.65
C GLY A 91 4.39 -3.53 -2.60
N VAL A 92 4.20 -3.27 -3.89
CA VAL A 92 4.07 -4.31 -4.91
C VAL A 92 5.01 -4.04 -6.06
N SER A 93 5.43 -5.10 -6.76
CA SER A 93 6.28 -5.02 -7.95
C SER A 93 5.83 -6.01 -9.03
N GLU A 94 6.36 -5.82 -10.24
CA GLU A 94 6.02 -6.61 -11.43
C GLU A 94 4.52 -6.51 -11.78
N ILE A 95 4.00 -5.27 -11.77
CA ILE A 95 2.63 -4.93 -12.15
C ILE A 95 2.62 -4.16 -13.45
N GLU A 96 1.69 -4.43 -14.35
CA GLU A 96 1.67 -3.77 -15.66
C GLU A 96 1.23 -2.30 -15.58
N ASN A 97 0.13 -2.04 -14.87
CA ASN A 97 -0.51 -0.73 -14.84
C ASN A 97 -1.40 -0.55 -13.60
N GLU A 98 -2.01 0.62 -13.45
CA GLU A 98 -2.93 0.87 -12.32
C GLU A 98 -4.20 0.01 -12.38
N ARG A 99 -4.66 -0.37 -13.58
CA ARG A 99 -5.88 -1.18 -13.76
C ARG A 99 -5.73 -2.53 -13.09
N VAL A 100 -4.60 -3.22 -13.25
CA VAL A 100 -4.42 -4.53 -12.61
C VAL A 100 -4.47 -4.46 -11.07
N LEU A 101 -4.06 -3.33 -10.49
CA LEU A 101 -4.19 -3.09 -9.06
C LEU A 101 -5.64 -2.84 -8.65
N ARG A 102 -6.40 -2.09 -9.46
CA ARG A 102 -7.84 -1.86 -9.24
C ARG A 102 -8.62 -3.17 -9.31
N ASP A 103 -8.32 -4.02 -10.27
CA ASP A 103 -8.94 -5.34 -10.40
C ASP A 103 -8.58 -6.23 -9.20
N LEU A 104 -7.33 -6.21 -8.73
CA LEU A 104 -6.90 -6.94 -7.53
C LEU A 104 -7.66 -6.51 -6.26
N ILE A 105 -7.76 -5.21 -5.97
CA ILE A 105 -8.47 -4.74 -4.77
C ILE A 105 -9.99 -4.88 -4.87
N SER A 106 -10.53 -5.11 -6.07
CA SER A 106 -11.97 -5.33 -6.31
C SER A 106 -12.40 -6.79 -6.13
N THR A 107 -11.46 -7.71 -5.91
CA THR A 107 -11.75 -9.12 -5.61
C THR A 107 -12.51 -9.29 -4.29
N ASP A 108 -13.28 -10.39 -4.17
CA ASP A 108 -14.12 -10.66 -3.00
C ASP A 108 -13.36 -10.61 -1.66
N ASN A 109 -12.09 -11.00 -1.62
CA ASN A 109 -11.29 -11.02 -0.39
C ASN A 109 -10.82 -9.62 0.05
N LEU A 110 -10.80 -8.63 -0.85
CA LEU A 110 -10.23 -7.30 -0.59
C LEU A 110 -11.23 -6.15 -0.73
N ARG A 111 -12.35 -6.36 -1.44
CA ARG A 111 -13.31 -5.30 -1.81
C ARG A 111 -13.96 -4.58 -0.63
N ASP A 112 -14.06 -5.23 0.52
CA ASP A 112 -14.70 -4.66 1.72
C ASP A 112 -13.77 -3.70 2.49
N ARG A 113 -12.49 -3.62 2.09
CA ARG A 113 -11.51 -2.71 2.69
C ARG A 113 -11.36 -1.46 1.83
N ASN A 114 -11.06 -0.33 2.50
CA ASN A 114 -10.97 0.97 1.86
C ASN A 114 -9.59 1.23 1.25
N TRP A 115 -9.20 0.43 0.27
CA TRP A 115 -7.88 0.54 -0.38
C TRP A 115 -7.71 1.84 -1.17
N GLY A 116 -6.48 2.36 -1.14
CA GLY A 116 -5.93 3.37 -2.02
C GLY A 116 -4.76 2.80 -2.80
N ILE A 117 -4.45 3.43 -3.93
CA ILE A 117 -3.39 3.03 -4.85
C ILE A 117 -2.48 4.24 -5.08
N VAL A 118 -1.17 4.04 -5.03
CA VAL A 118 -0.18 4.94 -5.62
C VAL A 118 0.61 4.16 -6.66
N HIS A 119 0.57 4.63 -7.91
CA HIS A 119 1.19 4.00 -9.06
C HIS A 119 1.65 5.07 -10.06
N TYR A 120 2.74 4.79 -10.78
CA TYR A 120 3.20 5.58 -11.91
C TYR A 120 3.82 4.65 -12.94
N ASP A 121 3.53 4.91 -14.21
CA ASP A 121 4.15 4.18 -15.30
C ASP A 121 5.66 4.44 -15.32
N SER A 122 6.42 3.36 -15.45
CA SER A 122 7.87 3.42 -15.48
C SER A 122 8.40 3.13 -16.89
N PRO A 123 9.65 3.46 -17.16
CA PRO A 123 10.30 3.24 -18.45
C PRO A 123 10.68 1.79 -18.77
N ASP A 124 10.37 0.81 -17.91
CA ASP A 124 10.70 -0.60 -18.16
C ASP A 124 10.12 -1.05 -19.51
N ARG A 125 10.92 -1.73 -20.33
CA ARG A 125 10.49 -2.11 -21.69
C ARG A 125 9.39 -3.17 -21.71
N ARG A 126 9.27 -3.94 -20.64
CA ARG A 126 8.17 -4.91 -20.46
C ARG A 126 6.88 -4.22 -20.01
N GLY A 127 6.93 -2.93 -19.66
CA GLY A 127 5.79 -2.22 -19.11
C GLY A 127 5.42 -2.70 -17.71
N VAL A 128 6.40 -3.06 -16.87
CA VAL A 128 6.13 -3.44 -15.47
C VAL A 128 6.73 -2.46 -14.48
N ASP A 129 5.99 -2.21 -13.42
CA ASP A 129 6.20 -1.12 -12.47
C ASP A 129 6.21 -1.61 -11.02
N VAL A 130 6.35 -0.64 -10.11
CA VAL A 130 6.13 -0.79 -8.67
C VAL A 130 4.94 0.05 -8.24
N GLY A 131 4.28 -0.35 -7.16
CA GLY A 131 3.12 0.37 -6.63
C GLY A 131 3.00 0.25 -5.12
N LEU A 132 2.07 1.01 -4.55
CA LEU A 132 1.68 0.91 -3.15
C LEU A 132 0.16 0.76 -3.05
N LEU A 133 -0.30 -0.32 -2.43
CA LEU A 133 -1.66 -0.44 -1.93
C LEU A 133 -1.68 -0.04 -0.45
N TYR A 134 -2.65 0.76 -0.02
CA TYR A 134 -2.73 1.22 1.37
C TYR A 134 -4.16 1.34 1.87
N ASP A 135 -4.38 1.18 3.17
CA ASP A 135 -5.68 1.36 3.80
C ASP A 135 -5.94 2.85 4.05
N LYS A 136 -6.85 3.46 3.29
CA LYS A 136 -7.18 4.89 3.40
C LYS A 136 -7.80 5.27 4.74
N SER A 137 -8.29 4.30 5.52
CA SER A 137 -8.79 4.57 6.88
C SER A 137 -7.67 4.87 7.87
N ARG A 138 -6.46 4.36 7.61
CA ARG A 138 -5.29 4.50 8.49
C ARG A 138 -4.20 5.38 7.89
N ILE A 139 -4.08 5.42 6.55
CA ILE A 139 -3.00 6.13 5.86
C ILE A 139 -3.57 7.28 5.02
N LYS A 140 -3.07 8.49 5.31
CA LYS A 140 -3.36 9.71 4.56
C LYS A 140 -2.12 10.16 3.80
N VAL A 141 -2.04 9.76 2.53
CA VAL A 141 -0.95 10.17 1.63
C VAL A 141 -1.03 11.67 1.38
N PHE A 142 0.09 12.37 1.55
CA PHE A 142 0.20 13.81 1.25
C PHE A 142 1.27 14.12 0.20
N TYR A 143 2.14 13.17 -0.13
CA TYR A 143 3.14 13.31 -1.18
C TYR A 143 3.50 11.95 -1.78
N SER A 144 3.70 11.90 -3.09
CA SER A 144 4.26 10.74 -3.78
C SER A 144 5.06 11.16 -5.01
N HIS A 145 6.09 10.39 -5.33
CA HIS A 145 6.93 10.63 -6.50
C HIS A 145 7.62 9.33 -6.96
N ALA A 146 7.73 9.15 -8.28
CA ALA A 146 8.53 8.09 -8.89
C ALA A 146 9.91 8.64 -9.25
N PHE A 147 10.96 8.04 -8.70
CA PHE A 147 12.34 8.42 -8.95
C PHE A 147 12.97 7.50 -9.99
N ARG A 148 13.31 8.09 -11.14
CA ARG A 148 14.03 7.41 -12.22
C ARG A 148 15.39 6.90 -11.76
N LEU A 149 15.68 5.63 -12.00
CA LEU A 149 17.04 5.11 -11.86
C LEU A 149 17.89 5.58 -13.05
N TYR A 150 18.93 6.36 -12.75
CA TYR A 150 19.92 6.78 -13.73
C TYR A 150 21.18 5.94 -13.58
N THR A 151 21.62 5.33 -14.68
CA THR A 151 22.90 4.62 -14.77
C THR A 151 23.75 5.24 -15.89
N PRO A 152 25.08 5.01 -15.91
CA PRO A 152 25.91 5.44 -17.03
C PRO A 152 25.49 4.84 -18.38
N ASP A 153 24.83 3.69 -18.37
CA ASP A 153 24.24 3.11 -19.57
C ASP A 153 22.87 3.73 -19.87
N THR A 154 22.86 4.70 -20.79
CA THR A 154 21.63 5.38 -21.23
C THR A 154 20.58 4.46 -21.87
N ASN A 155 20.95 3.26 -22.31
CA ASN A 155 20.04 2.27 -22.87
C ASN A 155 19.35 1.41 -21.79
N PHE A 156 19.88 1.42 -20.57
CA PHE A 156 19.30 0.71 -19.44
C PHE A 156 17.98 1.37 -19.05
N ARG A 157 16.90 0.60 -19.18
CA ARG A 157 15.54 1.01 -18.83
C ARG A 157 15.01 -0.01 -17.85
N THR A 158 14.66 0.44 -16.65
CA THR A 158 14.14 -0.37 -15.54
C THR A 158 13.15 0.47 -14.75
N ARG A 159 12.45 -0.19 -13.83
CA ARG A 159 11.49 0.43 -12.93
C ARG A 159 12.03 1.65 -12.20
N ASP A 160 11.14 2.60 -12.00
CA ASP A 160 11.37 3.72 -11.11
C ASP A 160 11.21 3.29 -9.64
N GLN A 161 11.77 4.07 -8.73
CA GLN A 161 11.65 3.86 -7.29
C GLN A 161 10.53 4.75 -6.76
N LEU A 162 9.50 4.15 -6.14
CA LEU A 162 8.35 4.90 -5.64
C LEU A 162 8.61 5.39 -4.21
N LEU A 163 8.53 6.70 -3.99
CA LEU A 163 8.43 7.33 -2.67
C LEU A 163 6.97 7.71 -2.40
N VAL A 164 6.46 7.35 -1.23
CA VAL A 164 5.17 7.82 -0.71
C VAL A 164 5.35 8.31 0.71
N GLN A 165 4.90 9.53 1.00
CA GLN A 165 4.86 10.09 2.34
C GLN A 165 3.41 10.27 2.79
N ALA A 166 3.14 9.85 4.02
CA ALA A 166 1.79 9.81 4.56
C ALA A 166 1.76 10.05 6.06
N VAL A 167 0.58 10.36 6.58
CA VAL A 167 0.28 10.31 8.01
C VAL A 167 -0.37 8.97 8.33
N LEU A 168 0.14 8.27 9.34
CA LEU A 168 -0.40 7.02 9.86
C LEU A 168 -1.24 7.29 11.12
N ASP A 169 -2.49 6.83 11.10
CA ASP A 169 -3.48 6.88 12.20
C ASP A 169 -3.73 8.27 12.79
N ASP A 170 -3.48 9.33 12.00
CA ASP A 170 -3.52 10.73 12.46
C ASP A 170 -2.54 11.03 13.62
N ILE A 171 -1.48 10.23 13.76
CA ILE A 171 -0.51 10.33 14.86
C ILE A 171 0.84 10.85 14.36
N ASP A 172 1.46 10.15 13.41
CA ASP A 172 2.82 10.47 12.97
C ASP A 172 2.98 10.24 11.46
N THR A 173 4.08 10.74 10.93
CA THR A 173 4.44 10.60 9.51
C THR A 173 5.19 9.29 9.27
N ILE A 174 4.96 8.71 8.09
CA ILE A 174 5.67 7.53 7.58
C ILE A 174 6.06 7.78 6.13
N SER A 175 7.24 7.27 5.73
CA SER A 175 7.70 7.29 4.34
C SER A 175 7.91 5.86 3.86
N PHE A 176 7.27 5.50 2.75
CA PHE A 176 7.43 4.23 2.05
C PHE A 176 8.33 4.45 0.85
N ILE A 177 9.32 3.56 0.68
CA ILE A 177 10.13 3.47 -0.53
C ILE A 177 9.92 2.07 -1.10
N VAL A 178 9.36 1.96 -2.31
CA VAL A 178 9.13 0.69 -3.00
C VAL A 178 10.04 0.63 -4.22
N ASN A 179 10.79 -0.47 -4.35
CA ASN A 179 11.73 -0.70 -5.45
C ASN A 179 11.74 -2.19 -5.86
N HIS A 180 12.25 -2.47 -7.06
CA HIS A 180 12.41 -3.82 -7.60
C HIS A 180 13.48 -3.92 -8.70
#